data_AF-A0A7J2S439-F1
#
_entry.id   AF-A0A7J2S439-F1
#
_cell.length_a   1.000
_cell.length_b   1.000
_cell.length_c   1.000
_cell.angle_alpha   90.00
_cell.angle_beta   90.00
_cell.angle_gamma   90.00
#
_symmetry.space_group_name_H-M   'P 1'
#
loop_
_entity.id
_entity.type
_entity.pdbx_description
1 polymer ?
#
loop_
_entity_poly.entity_id
_entity_poly.type
_entity_poly.pdbx_seq_one_letter_code
_entity_poly.pdbx_strand_id
1 'polypeptide(L)'
;MMQGTGIDPDINAMLNMQNMQQSNLLYLQLDNSQELQDLRAEFLGLRWDNEKEEYVKDPAKKPMMNEIGTNAVMSTLTPRVTKIFSLSKHKSEDIDSRCLRYINGLTLMLTRNKKEYGIENYAIMDIIIDLCDDIFRATLRKSLEGWEGEGIRGTHKSQEVTQTIVENKPNPSIFSLPNIFKQRRK
;
A
#
# COMPACT_ATOMS: atom_id res chain seq x y z
N MET A 1 -17.71 -29.84 38.91
CA MET A 1 -17.62 -28.47 38.37
C MET A 1 -16.44 -28.44 37.41
N MET A 2 -16.68 -28.34 36.10
CA MET A 2 -15.65 -27.97 35.12
C MET A 2 -16.29 -26.98 34.15
N GLN A 3 -15.73 -25.77 34.14
CA GLN A 3 -16.17 -24.64 33.33
C GLN A 3 -15.77 -24.89 31.87
N GLY A 4 -16.76 -24.89 30.98
CA GLY A 4 -16.53 -24.90 29.54
C GLY A 4 -16.08 -23.51 29.10
N THR A 5 -14.85 -23.40 28.60
CA THR A 5 -14.38 -22.22 27.86
C THR A 5 -14.93 -22.32 26.43
N GLY A 6 -16.22 -22.03 26.27
CA GLY A 6 -16.80 -21.73 24.97
C GLY A 6 -16.31 -20.35 24.56
N ILE A 7 -15.39 -20.29 23.60
CA ILE A 7 -15.09 -19.02 22.94
C ILE A 7 -16.32 -18.70 22.08
N ASP A 8 -16.97 -17.58 22.41
CA ASP A 8 -18.23 -17.14 21.83
C ASP A 8 -18.07 -16.96 20.30
N PRO A 9 -18.92 -17.55 19.44
CA PRO A 9 -18.86 -17.37 17.99
C PRO A 9 -18.88 -15.90 17.54
N ASP A 10 -19.46 -14.99 18.36
CA ASP A 10 -19.45 -13.55 18.12
C ASP A 10 -18.03 -12.94 18.20
N ILE A 11 -17.14 -13.49 19.02
CA ILE A 11 -15.75 -13.02 19.13
C ILE A 11 -14.97 -13.33 17.84
N ASN A 12 -15.19 -14.50 17.24
CA ASN A 12 -14.58 -14.87 15.96
C ASN A 12 -15.13 -14.01 14.80
N ALA A 13 -16.42 -13.67 14.82
CA ALA A 13 -17.02 -12.77 13.84
C ALA A 13 -16.46 -11.35 13.97
N MET A 14 -16.30 -10.82 15.19
CA MET A 14 -15.69 -9.50 15.45
C MET A 14 -14.21 -9.44 15.02
N LEU A 15 -13.42 -10.48 15.32
CA LEU A 15 -12.02 -10.57 14.90
C LEU A 15 -11.88 -10.64 13.37
N ASN A 16 -12.74 -11.41 12.69
CA ASN A 16 -12.74 -11.47 11.22
C ASN A 16 -13.16 -10.13 10.59
N MET A 17 -14.12 -9.42 11.20
CA MET A 17 -14.57 -8.11 10.73
C MET A 17 -13.50 -7.03 10.92
N GLN A 18 -12.79 -7.03 12.06
CA GLN A 18 -11.64 -6.15 12.27
C GLN A 18 -10.49 -6.43 11.29
N ASN A 19 -10.20 -7.71 11.01
CA ASN A 19 -9.15 -8.08 10.06
C ASN A 19 -9.49 -7.67 8.61
N MET A 20 -10.75 -7.79 8.19
CA MET A 20 -11.19 -7.29 6.87
C MET A 20 -11.08 -5.76 6.76
N GLN A 21 -11.42 -5.04 7.82
CA GLN A 21 -11.28 -3.58 7.86
C GLN A 21 -9.81 -3.12 7.76
N GLN A 22 -8.90 -3.79 8.47
CA GLN A 22 -7.46 -3.48 8.42
C GLN A 22 -6.84 -3.80 7.05
N SER A 23 -7.23 -4.90 6.42
CA SER A 23 -6.73 -5.30 5.10
C SER A 23 -7.13 -4.29 4.01
N ASN A 24 -8.34 -3.74 4.10
CA ASN A 24 -8.82 -2.70 3.19
C ASN A 24 -8.11 -1.35 3.40
N LEU A 25 -7.83 -0.96 4.65
CA LEU A 25 -7.07 0.26 4.96
C LEU A 25 -5.65 0.21 4.39
N LEU A 26 -5.00 -0.95 4.49
CA LEU A 26 -3.64 -1.16 3.98
C LEU A 26 -3.60 -1.18 2.44
N TYR A 27 -4.67 -1.66 1.80
CA TYR A 27 -4.80 -1.60 0.34
C TYR A 27 -4.97 -0.16 -0.15
N LEU A 28 -5.73 0.67 0.59
CA LEU A 28 -5.95 2.09 0.30
C LEU A 28 -4.66 2.93 0.47
N GLN A 29 -3.80 2.61 1.44
CA GLN A 29 -2.52 3.32 1.68
C GLN A 29 -1.46 3.11 0.59
N LEU A 30 -1.65 2.09 -0.25
CA LEU A 30 -0.71 1.70 -1.32
C LEU A 30 -1.13 2.21 -2.70
N ASP A 31 -2.33 2.77 -2.83
CA ASP A 31 -2.76 3.42 -4.06
C ASP A 31 -2.28 4.86 -4.06
N ASN A 32 -1.32 5.17 -4.93
CA ASN A 32 -0.79 6.52 -5.08
C ASN A 32 -1.51 7.30 -6.22
N SER A 33 -2.67 6.81 -6.68
CA SER A 33 -3.40 7.40 -7.81
C SER A 33 -3.87 8.82 -7.52
N GLN A 34 -4.31 9.09 -6.29
CA GLN A 34 -4.74 10.42 -5.87
C GLN A 34 -3.56 11.39 -5.85
N GLU A 35 -2.44 11.01 -5.25
CA GLU A 35 -1.23 11.83 -5.19
C GLU A 35 -0.68 12.16 -6.58
N LEU A 36 -0.78 11.22 -7.53
CA LEU A 36 -0.43 11.46 -8.93
C LEU A 36 -1.41 12.43 -9.62
N GLN A 37 -2.70 12.39 -9.29
CA GLN A 37 -3.68 13.36 -9.81
C GLN A 37 -3.45 14.75 -9.21
N ASP A 38 -3.17 14.83 -7.91
CA ASP A 38 -2.89 16.08 -7.21
C ASP A 38 -1.62 16.72 -7.77
N LEU A 39 -0.58 15.93 -8.02
CA LEU A 39 0.65 16.40 -8.67
C LEU A 39 0.37 16.94 -10.09
N ARG A 40 -0.42 16.20 -10.87
CA ARG A 40 -0.84 16.64 -12.21
C ARG A 40 -1.59 17.97 -12.15
N ALA A 41 -2.50 18.11 -11.19
CA ALA A 41 -3.26 19.33 -10.98
C ALA A 41 -2.34 20.50 -10.59
N GLU A 42 -1.36 20.28 -9.73
CA GLU A 42 -0.39 21.29 -9.32
C GLU A 42 0.45 21.79 -10.51
N PHE A 43 0.91 20.88 -11.37
CA PHE A 43 1.62 21.26 -12.60
C PHE A 43 0.79 22.14 -13.54
N LEU A 44 -0.51 21.87 -13.61
CA LEU A 44 -1.47 22.61 -14.44
C LEU A 44 -2.05 23.84 -13.74
N GLY A 45 -1.68 24.13 -12.48
CA GLY A 45 -2.22 25.25 -11.71
C GLY A 45 -3.72 25.10 -11.41
N LEU A 46 -4.19 23.88 -11.20
CA LEU A 46 -5.58 23.59 -10.85
C LEU A 46 -5.76 23.55 -9.32
N ARG A 47 -6.99 23.77 -8.87
CA ARG A 47 -7.41 23.54 -7.47
C ARG A 47 -8.56 22.56 -7.41
N TRP A 48 -8.62 21.77 -6.35
CA TRP A 48 -9.77 20.94 -6.07
C TRP A 48 -10.96 21.81 -5.62
N ASP A 49 -12.12 21.62 -6.23
CA ASP A 49 -13.38 22.26 -5.85
C ASP A 49 -14.27 21.24 -5.12
N ASN A 50 -14.49 21.44 -3.82
CA ASN A 50 -15.27 20.53 -2.98
C ASN A 50 -16.76 20.48 -3.36
N GLU A 51 -17.31 21.52 -3.98
CA GLU A 51 -18.73 21.53 -4.35
C GLU A 51 -18.99 20.74 -5.63
N LYS A 52 -18.00 20.73 -6.53
CA LYS A 52 -18.10 20.06 -7.84
C LYS A 52 -17.38 18.71 -7.88
N GLU A 53 -16.60 18.41 -6.85
CA GLU A 53 -15.73 17.23 -6.78
C GLU A 53 -14.83 17.10 -8.04
N GLU A 54 -14.29 18.23 -8.51
CA GLU A 54 -13.44 18.27 -9.70
C GLU A 54 -12.31 19.28 -9.58
N TYR A 55 -11.29 19.10 -10.41
CA TYR A 55 -10.20 20.05 -10.56
C TYR A 55 -10.60 21.21 -11.47
N VAL A 56 -10.65 22.42 -10.90
CA VAL A 56 -11.00 23.66 -11.63
C VAL A 56 -9.78 24.57 -11.77
N LYS A 57 -9.80 25.42 -12.80
CA LYS A 57 -8.76 26.45 -12.97
C LYS A 57 -8.79 27.44 -11.82
N ASP A 58 -7.64 27.67 -11.20
CA ASP A 58 -7.49 28.68 -10.17
C ASP A 58 -6.86 29.94 -10.77
N PRO A 59 -7.56 31.10 -10.81
CA PRO A 59 -7.01 32.35 -11.31
C PRO A 59 -5.75 32.83 -10.56
N ALA A 60 -5.56 32.38 -9.31
CA ALA A 60 -4.41 32.73 -8.49
C ALA A 60 -3.20 31.82 -8.70
N LYS A 61 -3.37 30.64 -9.32
CA LYS A 61 -2.27 29.72 -9.61
C LYS A 61 -1.82 29.85 -11.05
N LYS A 62 -0.51 29.97 -11.22
CA LYS A 62 0.12 29.92 -12.53
C LYS A 62 0.57 28.47 -12.82
N PRO A 63 0.26 27.90 -14.00
CA PRO A 63 0.74 26.57 -14.35
C PRO A 63 2.27 26.56 -14.41
N MET A 64 2.87 25.51 -13.86
CA MET A 64 4.32 25.28 -13.91
C MET A 64 4.78 24.81 -15.29
N MET A 65 3.90 24.08 -15.98
CA MET A 65 4.11 23.56 -17.32
C MET A 65 2.78 23.44 -18.07
N ASN A 66 2.85 23.31 -19.39
CA ASN A 66 1.66 23.02 -20.19
C ASN A 66 1.27 21.54 -20.13
N GLU A 67 0.19 21.18 -20.82
CA GLU A 67 -0.34 19.82 -20.84
C GLU A 67 0.62 18.80 -21.47
N ILE A 68 1.41 19.20 -22.48
CA ILE A 68 2.41 18.35 -23.13
C ILE A 68 3.49 17.97 -22.11
N GLY A 69 4.05 18.97 -21.41
CA GLY A 69 5.05 18.75 -20.37
C GLY A 69 4.50 17.90 -19.22
N THR A 70 3.28 18.20 -18.77
CA THR A 70 2.60 17.46 -17.71
C THR A 70 2.46 15.99 -18.09
N ASN A 71 1.93 15.71 -19.28
CA ASN A 71 1.75 14.33 -19.75
C ASN A 71 3.09 13.61 -19.89
N ALA A 72 4.13 14.28 -20.38
CA ALA A 72 5.47 13.70 -20.48
C ALA A 72 6.02 13.31 -19.11
N VAL A 73 6.01 14.22 -18.13
CA VAL A 73 6.46 13.94 -16.76
C VAL A 73 5.67 12.79 -16.14
N MET A 74 4.34 12.87 -16.17
CA MET A 74 3.47 11.83 -15.60
C MET A 74 3.70 10.47 -16.26
N SER A 75 3.90 10.41 -17.59
CA SER A 75 4.17 9.15 -18.29
C SER A 75 5.46 8.47 -17.83
N THR A 76 6.43 9.24 -17.33
CA THR A 76 7.69 8.70 -16.78
C THR A 76 7.61 8.36 -15.29
N LEU A 77 6.78 9.07 -14.54
CA LEU A 77 6.61 8.92 -13.09
C LEU A 77 5.63 7.78 -12.75
N THR A 78 4.45 7.74 -13.37
CA THR A 78 3.37 6.79 -13.06
C THR A 78 3.84 5.32 -13.05
N PRO A 79 4.65 4.83 -14.02
CA PRO A 79 5.11 3.44 -13.99
C PRO A 79 6.04 3.11 -12.81
N ARG A 80 6.64 4.12 -12.19
CA ARG A 80 7.56 3.99 -11.05
C ARG A 80 6.85 4.13 -9.71
N VAL A 81 5.73 4.83 -9.70
CA VAL A 81 4.88 5.09 -8.53
C VAL A 81 3.75 4.07 -8.49
N THR A 82 4.11 2.79 -8.43
CA THR A 82 3.13 1.69 -8.39
C THR A 82 3.21 0.93 -7.07
N LYS A 83 2.11 0.21 -6.77
CA LYS A 83 2.03 -0.71 -5.64
C LYS A 83 3.14 -1.77 -5.63
N ILE A 84 3.62 -2.18 -6.81
CA ILE A 84 4.72 -3.16 -6.94
C ILE A 84 6.01 -2.60 -6.36
N PHE A 85 6.34 -1.35 -6.66
CA PHE A 85 7.51 -0.69 -6.08
C PHE A 85 7.33 -0.47 -4.58
N SER A 86 6.13 -0.10 -4.14
CA SER A 86 5.83 0.13 -2.72
C SER A 86 5.96 -1.13 -1.86
N LEU A 87 5.63 -2.31 -2.40
CA LEU A 87 5.68 -3.60 -1.67
C LEU A 87 6.99 -4.37 -1.82
N SER A 88 7.93 -3.85 -2.62
CA SER A 88 9.23 -4.49 -2.82
C SER A 88 10.10 -4.36 -1.55
N LYS A 89 11.10 -5.23 -1.37
CA LYS A 89 12.11 -5.03 -0.33
C LYS A 89 13.32 -4.37 -0.95
N HIS A 90 13.50 -3.08 -0.70
CA HIS A 90 14.66 -2.33 -1.18
C HIS A 90 15.57 -1.95 0.00
N LYS A 91 16.89 -1.99 -0.23
CA LYS A 91 17.86 -1.42 0.69
C LYS A 91 17.86 0.10 0.56
N SER A 92 18.25 0.81 1.62
CA SER A 92 18.29 2.28 1.58
C SER A 92 19.18 2.80 0.45
N GLU A 93 20.34 2.16 0.23
CA GLU A 93 21.29 2.55 -0.81
C GLU A 93 20.71 2.33 -2.23
N ASP A 94 19.89 1.30 -2.40
CA ASP A 94 19.20 1.03 -3.66
C ASP A 94 18.12 2.09 -3.93
N ILE A 95 17.45 2.59 -2.89
CA ILE A 95 16.44 3.65 -3.02
C ILE A 95 17.10 4.95 -3.45
N ASP A 96 18.16 5.38 -2.76
CA ASP A 96 18.84 6.63 -3.09
C ASP A 96 19.44 6.61 -4.50
N SER A 97 20.05 5.50 -4.90
CA SER A 97 20.58 5.35 -6.27
C SER A 97 19.49 5.36 -7.35
N ARG A 98 18.30 4.82 -7.05
CA ARG A 98 17.13 4.87 -7.96
C ARG A 98 16.55 6.27 -8.07
N CYS A 99 16.37 6.97 -6.94
CA CYS A 99 15.94 8.37 -6.90
C CYS A 99 16.90 9.23 -7.72
N LEU A 100 18.21 9.17 -7.44
CA LEU A 100 19.21 9.95 -8.16
C LEU A 100 19.17 9.70 -9.68
N ARG A 101 19.06 8.44 -10.10
CA ARG A 101 18.96 8.10 -11.53
C ARG A 101 17.70 8.66 -12.17
N TYR A 102 16.57 8.60 -11.47
CA TYR A 102 15.31 9.16 -11.95
C TYR A 102 15.41 10.67 -12.09
N ILE A 103 15.90 11.37 -11.05
CA ILE A 103 16.06 12.83 -11.03
C ILE A 103 17.02 13.32 -12.11
N ASN A 104 18.15 12.63 -12.33
CA ASN A 104 19.04 12.98 -13.44
C ASN A 104 18.36 12.84 -14.81
N GLY A 105 17.56 11.78 -15.00
CA GLY A 105 16.79 11.58 -16.24
C GLY A 105 15.70 12.63 -16.43
N LEU A 106 14.96 12.96 -15.37
CA LEU A 106 13.94 14.00 -15.35
C LEU A 106 14.54 15.36 -15.66
N THR A 107 15.64 15.72 -14.99
CA THR A 107 16.37 16.99 -15.19
C THR A 107 16.80 17.15 -16.66
N LEU A 108 17.37 16.10 -17.25
CA LEU A 108 17.79 16.12 -18.65
C LEU A 108 16.59 16.29 -19.59
N MET A 109 15.48 15.59 -19.33
CA MET A 109 14.25 15.68 -20.12
C MET A 109 13.63 17.09 -20.05
N LEU A 110 13.51 17.66 -18.85
CA LEU A 110 12.96 19.00 -18.64
C LEU A 110 13.86 20.08 -19.23
N THR A 111 15.19 19.96 -19.08
CA THR A 111 16.15 20.92 -19.64
C THR A 111 16.09 20.93 -21.17
N ARG A 112 16.06 19.75 -21.81
CA ARG A 112 16.02 19.62 -23.27
C ARG A 112 14.73 20.18 -23.88
N ASN A 113 13.60 19.98 -23.19
CA ASN A 113 12.27 20.33 -23.71
C ASN A 113 11.64 21.54 -23.01
N LYS A 114 12.42 22.32 -22.24
CA LYS A 114 11.94 23.45 -21.40
C LYS A 114 10.97 24.38 -22.15
N LYS A 115 11.33 24.74 -23.39
CA LYS A 115 10.52 25.64 -24.23
C LYS A 115 9.22 24.97 -24.69
N GLU A 116 9.29 23.71 -25.12
CA GLU A 116 8.13 22.95 -25.58
C GLU A 116 7.13 22.69 -24.44
N TYR A 117 7.63 22.45 -23.23
CA TYR A 117 6.82 22.21 -22.04
C TYR A 117 6.30 23.50 -21.39
N GLY A 118 6.66 24.68 -21.92
CA GLY A 118 6.21 25.97 -21.40
C GLY A 118 6.79 26.33 -20.03
N ILE A 119 7.94 25.76 -19.65
CA ILE A 119 8.59 26.04 -18.36
C ILE A 119 9.35 27.37 -18.45
N GLU A 120 8.91 28.36 -17.68
CA GLU A 120 9.38 29.74 -17.85
C GLU A 120 10.83 29.94 -17.42
N ASN A 121 11.21 29.38 -16.27
CA ASN A 121 12.52 29.58 -15.67
C ASN A 121 13.01 28.30 -14.96
N TYR A 122 14.28 28.29 -14.56
CA TYR A 122 14.90 27.14 -13.91
C TYR A 122 14.37 26.92 -12.49
N ALA A 123 13.97 27.97 -11.77
CA ALA A 123 13.40 27.81 -10.43
C ALA A 123 12.09 27.00 -10.45
N ILE A 124 11.23 27.19 -11.45
CA ILE A 124 10.04 26.36 -11.65
C ILE A 124 10.44 24.91 -11.98
N MET A 125 11.49 24.73 -12.78
CA MET A 125 12.02 23.40 -13.09
C MET A 125 12.50 22.65 -11.84
N ASP A 126 13.21 23.34 -10.95
CA ASP A 126 13.69 22.77 -9.68
C ASP A 126 12.50 22.34 -8.81
N ILE A 127 11.45 23.15 -8.71
CA ILE A 127 10.21 22.79 -7.98
C ILE A 127 9.55 21.54 -8.57
N ILE A 128 9.46 21.44 -9.91
CA ILE A 128 8.90 20.25 -10.57
C ILE A 128 9.72 19.00 -10.21
N ILE A 129 11.04 19.12 -10.23
CA ILE A 129 11.97 18.03 -9.92
C ILE A 129 11.80 17.59 -8.46
N ASP A 130 11.73 18.54 -7.52
CA ASP A 130 11.57 18.28 -6.09
C ASP A 130 10.24 17.56 -5.80
N LEU A 131 9.13 18.05 -6.35
CA LEU A 131 7.82 17.41 -6.19
C LEU A 131 7.81 15.96 -6.74
N CYS A 132 8.52 15.73 -7.84
CA CYS A 132 8.67 14.40 -8.42
C CYS A 132 9.59 13.50 -7.56
N ASP A 133 10.68 14.04 -6.99
CA ASP A 133 11.54 13.28 -6.06
C ASP A 133 10.75 12.90 -4.81
N ASP A 134 10.00 13.82 -4.22
CA ASP A 134 9.24 13.59 -3.00
C ASP A 134 8.26 12.42 -3.17
N ILE A 135 7.46 12.41 -4.24
CA ILE A 135 6.51 11.32 -4.50
C ILE A 135 7.22 10.01 -4.80
N PHE A 136 8.28 10.03 -5.62
CA PHE A 136 9.00 8.81 -5.96
C PHE A 136 9.75 8.23 -4.76
N ARG A 137 10.41 9.07 -3.99
CA ARG A 137 11.12 8.72 -2.75
C ARG A 137 10.16 8.24 -1.68
N ALA A 138 9.00 8.89 -1.50
CA ALA A 138 7.96 8.42 -0.58
C ALA A 138 7.47 7.02 -0.96
N THR A 139 7.21 6.79 -2.25
CA THR A 139 6.81 5.46 -2.78
C THR A 139 7.88 4.40 -2.47
N LEU A 140 9.14 4.70 -2.75
CA LEU A 140 10.24 3.78 -2.48
C LEU A 140 10.51 3.61 -0.98
N ARG A 141 10.29 4.62 -0.15
CA ARG A 141 10.44 4.50 1.31
C ARG A 141 9.37 3.62 1.94
N LYS A 142 8.15 3.57 1.39
CA LYS A 142 7.14 2.55 1.77
C LYS A 142 7.71 1.12 1.61
N SER A 143 8.63 0.94 0.66
CA SER A 143 9.32 -0.33 0.38
C SER A 143 10.54 -0.61 1.27
N LEU A 144 10.97 0.37 2.09
CA LEU A 144 12.11 0.22 2.99
C LEU A 144 11.74 -0.80 4.08
N GLU A 145 12.55 -1.86 4.18
CA GLU A 145 12.45 -2.94 5.18
C GLU A 145 11.16 -3.79 5.16
N GLY A 146 10.18 -3.46 4.32
CA GLY A 146 8.97 -4.26 4.16
C GLY A 146 8.14 -4.35 5.44
N TRP A 147 8.16 -3.30 6.28
CA TRP A 147 7.39 -3.25 7.53
C TRP A 147 5.88 -3.47 7.27
N GLU A 148 5.36 -2.95 6.16
CA GLU A 148 4.00 -3.24 5.70
C GLU A 148 3.82 -4.72 5.27
N GLY A 149 4.84 -5.31 4.64
CA GLY A 149 4.86 -6.73 4.27
C GLY A 149 4.94 -7.68 5.46
N GLU A 150 5.61 -7.29 6.55
CA GLU A 150 5.60 -8.04 7.81
C GLU A 150 4.27 -7.90 8.55
N GLY A 151 3.64 -6.72 8.50
CA GLY A 151 2.26 -6.55 8.93
C GLY A 151 1.32 -7.53 8.22
N ILE A 152 1.28 -7.48 6.87
CA ILE A 152 0.43 -8.36 6.05
C ILE A 152 0.75 -9.85 6.26
N ARG A 153 2.04 -10.25 6.27
CA ARG A 153 2.45 -11.65 6.49
C ARG A 153 2.19 -12.13 7.92
N GLY A 154 2.32 -11.25 8.90
CA GLY A 154 1.99 -11.51 10.30
C GLY A 154 0.50 -11.81 10.47
N THR A 155 -0.37 -11.05 9.80
CA THR A 155 -1.82 -11.30 9.81
C THR A 155 -2.16 -12.66 9.19
N HIS A 156 -1.53 -13.03 8.08
CA HIS A 156 -1.74 -14.33 7.44
C HIS A 156 -1.22 -15.51 8.28
N LYS A 157 -0.03 -15.40 8.90
CA LYS A 157 0.50 -16.46 9.78
C LYS A 157 -0.36 -16.69 11.03
N SER A 158 -0.92 -15.63 11.63
CA SER A 158 -1.82 -15.76 12.78
C SER A 158 -3.14 -16.46 12.41
N GLN A 159 -3.63 -16.29 11.18
CA GLN A 159 -4.81 -17.01 10.68
C GLN A 159 -4.54 -18.53 10.52
N GLU A 160 -3.39 -18.92 9.98
CA GLU A 160 -3.02 -20.35 9.84
C GLU A 160 -2.82 -21.03 11.21
N VAL A 161 -2.15 -20.39 12.16
CA VAL A 161 -1.92 -20.97 13.50
C VAL A 161 -3.24 -21.16 14.25
N THR A 162 -4.18 -20.22 14.10
CA THR A 162 -5.50 -20.34 14.75
C THR A 162 -6.34 -21.47 14.14
N GLN A 163 -6.28 -21.68 12.81
CA GLN A 163 -6.96 -22.81 12.16
C GLN A 163 -6.32 -24.16 12.51
N THR A 164 -4.99 -24.23 12.60
CA THR A 164 -4.29 -25.49 12.89
C THR A 164 -4.49 -25.97 14.34
N ILE A 165 -4.66 -25.06 15.31
CA ILE A 165 -4.99 -25.42 16.71
C ILE A 165 -6.42 -25.95 16.83
N VAL A 166 -7.34 -25.54 15.95
CA VAL A 166 -8.73 -26.03 15.95
C VAL A 166 -8.85 -27.41 15.29
N GLU A 167 -8.03 -27.73 14.29
CA GLU A 167 -8.09 -29.03 13.60
C GLU A 167 -7.30 -30.16 14.28
N ASN A 168 -6.26 -29.88 15.06
CA ASN A 168 -5.48 -30.93 15.74
C ASN A 168 -5.94 -31.18 17.18
N LYS A 169 -7.17 -31.71 17.34
CA LYS A 169 -7.49 -32.49 18.55
C LYS A 169 -7.03 -33.94 18.31
N PRO A 170 -6.04 -34.46 19.08
CA PRO A 170 -5.68 -35.86 19.00
C PRO A 170 -6.88 -36.70 19.45
N ASN A 171 -7.36 -37.57 18.58
CA ASN A 171 -8.46 -38.50 18.85
C ASN A 171 -8.02 -39.51 19.92
N PRO A 172 -8.51 -39.42 21.17
CA PRO A 172 -8.14 -40.36 22.21
C PRO A 172 -9.02 -41.61 22.09
N SER A 173 -8.38 -42.73 21.75
CA SER A 173 -8.73 -44.08 22.24
C SER A 173 -10.16 -44.58 22.04
N ILE A 174 -10.40 -45.27 20.92
CA ILE A 174 -11.41 -46.35 20.84
C ILE A 174 -10.76 -47.60 21.44
N PHE A 175 -10.71 -47.68 22.76
CA PHE A 175 -10.51 -48.94 23.49
C PHE A 175 -11.24 -48.85 24.82
N SER A 176 -12.52 -49.21 24.81
CA SER A 176 -13.26 -49.54 26.02
C SER A 176 -13.63 -51.02 25.98
N LEU A 177 -12.88 -51.84 26.71
CA LEU A 177 -13.29 -53.18 27.10
C LEU A 177 -14.32 -53.07 28.24
N PRO A 178 -15.51 -53.68 28.14
CA PRO A 178 -16.37 -53.89 29.30
C PRO A 178 -15.91 -55.09 30.12
N ASN A 179 -15.84 -54.85 31.42
CA ASN A 179 -15.38 -55.76 32.45
C ASN A 179 -16.35 -56.94 32.69
N ILE A 180 -15.76 -57.99 33.23
CA ILE A 180 -16.27 -59.36 33.38
C ILE A 180 -17.34 -59.46 34.51
N PHE A 181 -18.21 -60.49 34.41
CA PHE A 181 -18.98 -61.19 35.48
C PHE A 181 -20.44 -60.78 35.78
N LYS A 182 -21.36 -61.65 35.33
CA LYS A 182 -22.51 -62.30 36.03
C LYS A 182 -23.32 -63.02 34.91
N GLN A 183 -23.58 -64.33 34.87
CA GLN A 183 -24.07 -65.25 35.91
C GLN A 183 -23.64 -66.71 35.62
N ARG A 184 -23.46 -67.49 36.69
CA ARG A 184 -23.25 -68.95 36.69
C ARG A 184 -24.58 -69.71 36.57
N ARG A 185 -24.59 -70.73 35.71
CA ARG A 185 -25.20 -72.08 35.80
C ARG A 185 -26.45 -72.29 36.69
N LYS A 186 -27.51 -72.81 36.08
CA LYS A 186 -27.84 -74.25 36.09
C LYS A 186 -28.58 -74.62 34.80
#